data_AF-A0A084B4W6-F1
#
_entry.id   AF-A0A084B4W6-F1
#
_cell.length_a   1.000
_cell.length_b   1.000
_cell.length_c   1.000
_cell.angle_alpha   90.00
_cell.angle_beta   90.00
_cell.angle_gamma   90.00
#
_symmetry.space_group_name_H-M   'P 1'
#
loop_
_entity.id
_entity.type
_entity.pdbx_description
1 polymer ?
#
loop_
_entity_poly.entity_id
_entity_poly.type
_entity_poly.pdbx_seq_one_letter_code
_entity_poly.pdbx_strand_id
1 'polypeptide(L)'
;QVPQTPVTPVSAEAVASLHKQIEQDLYELDEMNRPRLQKHIQKLTHAAQLSFAERTLLLENNQFLAQMNNEAKVRRSIKSEILGTARVMSYEDLENARAMRAAKEATKEAKKAAKEAKKAEYSSKLKEVPLGKKSRGRKTKNYKPEPKVAPVRQPMEQEMSTPGQVIWTCEVLEQDELERSPGKAPIAQM
;
A
#
# COMPACT_ATOMS: atom_id res chain seq x y z
N GLN A 1 -23.80 -7.31 -57.74
CA GLN A 1 -23.70 -7.33 -56.27
C GLN A 1 -22.61 -6.35 -55.87
N VAL A 2 -22.91 -5.34 -55.04
CA VAL A 2 -21.93 -4.31 -54.67
C VAL A 2 -20.96 -4.93 -53.66
N PRO A 3 -19.63 -4.85 -53.86
CA PRO A 3 -18.67 -5.36 -52.89
C PRO A 3 -18.74 -4.50 -51.63
N GLN A 4 -19.47 -4.97 -50.62
CA GLN A 4 -19.52 -4.32 -49.33
C GLN A 4 -18.17 -4.51 -48.65
N THR A 5 -17.49 -3.40 -48.35
CA THR A 5 -16.23 -3.46 -47.61
C THR A 5 -16.52 -3.86 -46.16
N PRO A 6 -15.88 -4.92 -45.63
CA PRO A 6 -16.12 -5.37 -44.27
C PRO A 6 -15.57 -4.33 -43.29
N VAL A 7 -16.45 -3.79 -42.44
CA VAL A 7 -16.08 -2.93 -41.31
C VAL A 7 -15.41 -3.81 -40.25
N THR A 8 -14.43 -3.26 -39.52
CA THR A 8 -13.79 -3.99 -38.43
C THR A 8 -14.83 -4.32 -37.34
N PRO A 9 -15.02 -5.60 -36.97
CA PRO A 9 -16.03 -5.95 -35.99
C PRO A 9 -15.60 -5.53 -34.57
N VAL A 10 -16.56 -4.98 -33.82
CA VAL A 10 -16.38 -4.55 -32.42
C VAL A 10 -17.22 -5.40 -31.46
N SER A 11 -18.18 -6.18 -31.97
CA SER A 11 -19.03 -7.07 -31.19
C SER A 11 -18.74 -8.55 -31.49
N ALA A 12 -19.05 -9.42 -30.53
CA ALA A 12 -18.91 -10.87 -30.68
C ALA A 12 -19.77 -11.42 -31.82
N GLU A 13 -20.98 -10.91 -32.00
CA GLU A 13 -21.88 -11.28 -33.10
C GLU A 13 -21.28 -10.91 -34.47
N ALA A 14 -20.66 -9.74 -34.57
CA ALA A 14 -20.00 -9.29 -35.80
C ALA A 14 -18.77 -10.16 -36.12
N VAL A 15 -18.01 -10.58 -35.11
CA VAL A 15 -16.90 -11.54 -35.27
C VAL A 15 -17.42 -12.90 -35.75
N ALA A 16 -18.50 -13.42 -35.15
CA ALA A 16 -19.10 -14.68 -35.56
C ALA A 16 -19.66 -14.62 -37.00
N SER A 17 -20.24 -13.49 -37.39
CA SER A 17 -20.68 -13.25 -38.77
C SER A 17 -19.49 -13.22 -39.74
N LEU A 18 -18.41 -12.54 -39.38
CA LEU A 18 -17.18 -12.49 -40.20
C LEU A 18 -16.54 -13.87 -40.34
N HIS A 19 -16.56 -14.68 -39.27
CA HIS A 19 -16.07 -16.06 -39.30
C HIS A 19 -16.85 -16.92 -40.30
N LYS A 20 -18.19 -16.84 -40.30
CA LYS A 20 -19.04 -17.55 -41.28
C LYS A 20 -18.75 -17.10 -42.73
N GLN A 21 -18.44 -15.82 -42.94
CA GLN A 21 -18.03 -15.31 -44.27
C GLN A 21 -16.67 -15.87 -44.70
N ILE A 22 -15.72 -16.00 -43.77
CA ILE A 22 -14.42 -16.64 -44.04
C ILE A 22 -14.61 -18.11 -44.42
N GLU A 23 -15.46 -18.84 -43.71
CA GLU A 23 -15.79 -20.23 -44.05
C GLU A 23 -16.37 -20.34 -45.47
N GLN A 24 -17.33 -19.48 -45.82
CA GLN A 24 -17.91 -19.43 -47.17
C GLN A 24 -16.86 -19.15 -48.24
N ASP A 25 -15.99 -18.16 -48.02
CA ASP A 25 -14.93 -17.79 -48.96
C ASP A 25 -13.86 -18.90 -49.12
N LEU A 26 -13.68 -19.75 -48.10
CA LEU A 26 -12.81 -20.92 -48.16
C LEU A 26 -13.43 -22.08 -48.94
N TYR A 27 -14.74 -22.30 -48.83
CA TYR A 27 -15.45 -23.31 -49.62
C TYR A 27 -15.52 -22.94 -51.11
N GLU A 28 -15.65 -21.64 -51.42
CA GLU A 28 -15.65 -21.10 -52.78
C GLU A 28 -14.27 -20.53 -53.16
N LEU A 29 -13.19 -21.27 -52.91
CA LEU A 29 -11.82 -20.77 -53.10
C LEU A 29 -11.46 -20.60 -54.59
N ASP A 30 -11.92 -19.51 -55.17
CA ASP A 30 -11.67 -19.09 -56.54
C ASP A 30 -10.68 -17.90 -56.59
N GLU A 31 -10.06 -17.66 -57.74
CA GLU A 31 -9.10 -16.55 -57.95
C GLU A 31 -9.72 -15.19 -57.58
N MET A 32 -11.04 -15.04 -57.71
CA MET A 32 -11.80 -13.84 -57.34
C MET A 32 -12.02 -13.67 -55.83
N ASN A 33 -12.07 -14.76 -55.06
CA ASN A 33 -12.41 -14.76 -53.64
C ASN A 33 -11.18 -14.64 -52.72
N ARG A 34 -9.99 -15.04 -53.21
CA ARG A 34 -8.70 -14.85 -52.51
C ARG A 34 -8.47 -13.45 -51.93
N PRO A 35 -8.62 -12.34 -52.70
CA PRO A 35 -8.40 -11.00 -52.16
C PRO A 35 -9.45 -10.59 -51.13
N ARG A 36 -10.67 -11.15 -51.20
CA ARG A 36 -11.74 -10.91 -50.23
C ARG A 36 -11.47 -11.66 -48.92
N LEU A 37 -11.08 -12.92 -49.02
CA LEU A 37 -10.66 -13.74 -47.88
C LEU A 37 -9.48 -13.10 -47.12
N GLN A 38 -8.45 -12.63 -47.83
CA GLN A 38 -7.32 -11.94 -47.22
C GLN A 38 -7.76 -10.70 -46.42
N LYS A 39 -8.71 -9.92 -46.95
CA LYS A 39 -9.28 -8.76 -46.24
C LYS A 39 -10.05 -9.19 -45.00
N HIS A 40 -10.87 -10.24 -45.07
CA HIS A 40 -11.60 -10.75 -43.91
C HIS A 40 -10.65 -11.22 -42.80
N ILE A 41 -9.59 -11.95 -43.15
CA ILE A 41 -8.56 -12.39 -42.21
C ILE A 41 -7.87 -11.18 -41.58
N GLN A 42 -7.45 -10.19 -42.38
CA GLN A 42 -6.83 -8.98 -41.87
C GLN A 42 -7.74 -8.23 -40.87
N LYS A 43 -9.05 -8.17 -41.15
CA LYS A 43 -10.03 -7.54 -40.26
C LYS A 43 -10.23 -8.32 -38.98
N LEU A 44 -10.28 -9.65 -39.05
CA LEU A 44 -10.35 -10.51 -37.88
C LEU A 44 -9.13 -10.33 -36.98
N THR A 45 -7.92 -10.32 -37.56
CA THR A 45 -6.67 -10.07 -36.84
C THR A 45 -6.67 -8.69 -36.17
N HIS A 46 -7.12 -7.65 -36.88
CA HIS A 46 -7.20 -6.30 -36.31
C HIS A 46 -8.22 -6.22 -35.16
N ALA A 47 -9.38 -6.87 -35.29
CA ALA A 47 -10.37 -6.95 -34.21
C ALA A 47 -9.82 -7.70 -32.99
N ALA A 48 -9.09 -8.80 -33.21
CA ALA A 48 -8.43 -9.54 -32.13
C ALA A 48 -7.40 -8.66 -31.40
N GLN A 49 -6.53 -7.96 -32.14
CA GLN A 49 -5.55 -7.03 -31.56
C GLN A 49 -6.20 -5.94 -30.71
N LEU A 50 -7.27 -5.31 -31.21
CA LEU A 50 -8.05 -4.33 -30.45
C LEU A 50 -8.63 -4.95 -29.17
N SER A 51 -9.25 -6.13 -29.28
CA SER A 51 -9.85 -6.80 -28.11
C SER A 51 -8.83 -7.16 -27.04
N PHE A 52 -7.61 -7.56 -27.42
CA PHE A 52 -6.52 -7.81 -26.48
C PHE A 52 -6.04 -6.52 -25.82
N ALA A 53 -5.84 -5.46 -26.59
CA ALA A 53 -5.44 -4.15 -26.08
C ALA A 53 -6.48 -3.56 -25.10
N GLU A 54 -7.77 -3.67 -25.43
CA GLU A 54 -8.86 -3.28 -24.53
C GLU A 54 -8.86 -4.13 -23.26
N ARG A 55 -8.69 -5.45 -23.38
CA ARG A 55 -8.63 -6.35 -22.24
C ARG A 55 -7.46 -6.02 -21.31
N THR A 56 -6.28 -5.75 -21.84
CA THR A 56 -5.12 -5.35 -21.03
C THR A 56 -5.38 -4.05 -20.29
N LEU A 57 -5.94 -3.04 -20.96
CA LEU A 57 -6.27 -1.76 -20.34
C LEU A 57 -7.30 -1.91 -19.21
N LEU A 58 -8.33 -2.73 -19.42
CA LEU A 58 -9.34 -3.02 -18.40
C LEU A 58 -8.75 -3.75 -17.19
N LEU A 59 -7.82 -4.68 -17.41
CA LEU A 59 -7.14 -5.39 -16.33
C LEU A 59 -6.26 -4.45 -15.50
N GLU A 60 -5.45 -3.61 -16.15
CA GLU A 60 -4.61 -2.61 -15.49
C GLU A 60 -5.44 -1.61 -14.68
N ASN A 61 -6.52 -1.09 -15.25
CA ASN A 61 -7.42 -0.17 -14.55
C ASN A 61 -8.07 -0.84 -13.32
N ASN A 62 -8.55 -2.08 -13.47
CA ASN A 62 -9.12 -2.82 -12.35
C ASN A 62 -8.09 -3.09 -11.23
N GLN A 63 -6.84 -3.41 -11.60
CA GLN A 63 -5.75 -3.58 -10.63
C GLN A 63 -5.45 -2.26 -9.89
N PHE A 64 -5.36 -1.15 -10.61
CA PHE A 64 -5.14 0.17 -10.04
C PHE A 64 -6.26 0.54 -9.06
N LEU A 65 -7.52 0.34 -9.44
CA LEU A 65 -8.68 0.59 -8.57
C LEU A 65 -8.68 -0.34 -7.34
N ALA A 66 -8.27 -1.60 -7.49
CA ALA A 66 -8.14 -2.51 -6.36
C ALA A 66 -7.06 -2.04 -5.37
N GLN A 67 -5.91 -1.58 -5.86
CA GLN A 67 -4.85 -1.00 -5.03
C GLN A 67 -5.34 0.23 -4.27
N MET A 68 -5.96 1.18 -4.95
CA MET A 68 -6.52 2.38 -4.33
C MET A 68 -7.59 2.05 -3.28
N ASN A 69 -8.47 1.09 -3.58
CA ASN A 69 -9.51 0.67 -2.64
C ASN A 69 -8.92 -0.01 -1.40
N ASN A 70 -7.91 -0.85 -1.58
CA ASN A 70 -7.21 -1.48 -0.46
C ASN A 70 -6.50 -0.43 0.40
N GLU A 71 -5.83 0.55 -0.21
CA GLU A 71 -5.22 1.66 0.51
C GLU A 71 -6.28 2.51 1.25
N ALA A 72 -7.39 2.85 0.59
CA ALA A 72 -8.47 3.60 1.21
C ALA A 72 -9.10 2.85 2.38
N LYS A 73 -9.27 1.53 2.29
CA LYS A 73 -9.70 0.67 3.40
C LYS A 73 -8.71 0.74 4.56
N VAL A 74 -7.41 0.63 4.28
CA VAL A 74 -6.35 0.76 5.29
C VAL A 74 -6.44 2.13 5.97
N ARG A 75 -6.51 3.23 5.21
CA ARG A 75 -6.64 4.59 5.75
C ARG A 75 -7.90 4.77 6.62
N ARG A 76 -9.03 4.15 6.25
CA ARG A 76 -10.27 4.17 7.07
C ARG A 76 -10.14 3.32 8.35
N SER A 77 -9.45 2.18 8.27
CA SER A 77 -9.26 1.29 9.43
C SER A 77 -8.24 1.81 10.43
N ILE A 78 -7.23 2.56 9.96
CA ILE A 78 -6.30 3.27 10.81
C ILE A 78 -7.10 4.40 11.45
N LYS A 79 -7.57 4.16 12.68
CA LYS A 79 -8.20 5.18 13.49
C LYS A 79 -7.26 6.38 13.52
N SER A 80 -7.74 7.55 13.07
CA SER A 80 -6.97 8.78 13.16
C SER A 80 -6.55 8.98 14.62
N GLU A 81 -5.26 9.13 14.87
CA GLU A 81 -4.77 9.57 16.17
C GLU A 81 -5.30 10.99 16.38
N ILE A 82 -6.35 11.11 17.19
CA ILE A 82 -6.92 12.40 17.55
C ILE A 82 -5.84 13.08 18.40
N LEU A 83 -5.06 13.98 17.81
CA LEU A 83 -4.03 14.78 18.50
C LEU A 83 -4.61 15.61 19.66
N GLY A 84 -5.94 15.73 19.71
CA GLY A 84 -6.73 16.26 20.80
C GLY A 84 -8.03 16.87 20.26
N THR A 85 -8.98 17.14 21.15
CA THR A 85 -10.16 17.95 20.83
C THR A 85 -9.71 19.41 20.76
N ALA A 86 -9.57 19.95 19.55
CA ALA A 86 -9.23 21.36 19.37
C ALA A 86 -10.42 22.24 19.79
N ARG A 87 -10.37 22.83 20.99
CA ARG A 87 -11.28 23.90 21.39
C ARG A 87 -10.81 25.20 20.75
N VAL A 88 -11.69 25.87 20.00
CA VAL A 88 -11.45 27.26 19.55
C VAL A 88 -11.41 28.12 20.81
N MET A 89 -10.21 28.58 21.19
CA MET A 89 -10.03 29.46 22.33
C MET A 89 -10.41 30.88 21.94
N SER A 90 -11.23 31.53 22.77
CA SER A 90 -11.52 32.96 22.63
C SER A 90 -10.30 33.80 23.03
N TYR A 91 -10.31 35.09 22.70
CA TYR A 91 -9.23 36.00 23.11
C TYR A 91 -9.03 36.02 24.63
N GLU A 92 -10.11 35.98 25.41
CA GLU A 92 -10.09 35.92 26.87
C GLU A 92 -9.42 34.63 27.39
N ASP A 93 -9.67 33.49 26.74
CA ASP A 93 -9.03 32.22 27.10
C ASP A 93 -7.50 32.29 26.87
N LEU A 94 -7.04 33.00 25.83
CA LEU A 94 -5.63 33.21 25.54
C LEU A 94 -4.95 34.13 26.56
N GLU A 95 -5.61 35.22 26.98
CA GLU A 95 -5.11 36.11 28.03
C GLU A 95 -4.99 35.37 29.37
N ASN A 96 -6.02 34.64 29.76
CA ASN A 96 -6.02 33.83 30.98
C ASN A 96 -4.89 32.79 30.96
N ALA A 97 -4.65 32.14 29.82
CA ALA A 97 -3.56 31.18 29.67
C ALA A 97 -2.16 31.83 29.76
N ARG A 98 -2.01 33.09 29.32
CA ARG A 98 -0.77 33.86 29.48
C ARG A 98 -0.56 34.28 30.93
N ALA A 99 -1.60 34.80 31.59
CA ALA A 99 -1.55 35.16 33.01
C ALA A 99 -1.20 33.96 33.90
N MET A 100 -1.82 32.79 33.65
CA MET A 100 -1.49 31.56 34.37
C MET A 100 -0.06 31.07 34.13
N ARG A 101 0.52 31.31 32.95
CA ARG A 101 1.93 31.00 32.68
C ARG A 101 2.86 31.93 33.44
N ALA A 102 2.63 33.24 33.39
CA ALA A 102 3.42 34.23 34.13
C ALA A 102 3.41 33.96 35.64
N ALA A 103 2.24 33.66 36.22
CA ALA A 103 2.13 33.29 37.64
C ALA A 103 2.90 31.99 37.98
N LYS A 104 2.84 30.98 37.11
CA LYS A 104 3.59 29.73 37.28
C LYS A 104 5.10 29.93 37.15
N GLU A 105 5.56 30.86 36.32
CA GLU A 105 6.98 31.19 36.16
C GLU A 105 7.49 32.00 37.36
N ALA A 106 6.78 33.04 37.78
CA ALA A 106 7.13 33.82 38.97
C ALA A 106 7.20 32.95 40.23
N THR A 107 6.24 32.01 40.41
CA THR A 107 6.28 31.08 41.55
C THR A 107 7.43 30.08 41.45
N LYS A 108 7.82 29.64 40.24
CA LYS A 108 9.00 28.79 40.05
C LYS A 108 10.29 29.57 40.33
N GLU A 109 10.38 30.82 39.92
CA GLU A 109 11.52 31.70 40.17
C GLU A 109 11.66 32.04 41.65
N ALA A 110 10.58 32.41 42.33
CA ALA A 110 10.58 32.63 43.77
C ALA A 110 11.01 31.36 44.53
N LYS A 111 10.54 30.18 44.11
CA LYS A 111 10.99 28.89 44.68
C LYS A 111 12.47 28.60 44.40
N LYS A 112 13.03 29.04 43.26
CA LYS A 112 14.46 28.91 42.95
C LYS A 112 15.29 29.88 43.79
N ALA A 113 14.92 31.16 43.82
CA ALA A 113 15.57 32.19 44.62
C ALA A 113 15.56 31.87 46.12
N ALA A 114 14.43 31.39 46.67
CA ALA A 114 14.35 30.97 48.07
C ALA A 114 15.26 29.77 48.38
N LYS A 115 15.44 28.84 47.42
CA LYS A 115 16.40 27.73 47.58
C LYS A 115 17.84 28.23 47.54
N GLU A 116 18.15 29.22 46.72
CA GLU A 116 19.48 29.81 46.62
C GLU A 116 19.84 30.65 47.85
N ALA A 117 18.91 31.46 48.35
CA ALA A 117 19.07 32.21 49.60
C ALA A 117 19.34 31.28 50.79
N LYS A 118 18.59 30.17 50.91
CA LYS A 118 18.84 29.15 51.95
C LYS A 118 20.22 28.49 51.83
N LYS A 119 20.73 28.30 50.60
CA LYS A 119 22.09 27.79 50.39
C LYS A 119 23.16 28.83 50.78
N ALA A 120 22.94 30.10 50.48
CA ALA A 120 23.83 31.20 50.85
C ALA A 120 23.87 31.44 52.37
N GLU A 121 22.72 31.33 53.04
CA GLU A 121 22.63 31.47 54.49
C GLU A 121 23.30 30.30 55.23
N TYR A 122 23.24 29.09 54.66
CA TYR A 122 23.97 27.94 55.19
C TYR A 122 25.49 28.05 54.99
N SER A 123 25.93 28.67 53.88
CA SER A 123 27.37 28.89 53.63
C SER A 123 27.96 30.05 54.44
N SER A 124 27.15 31.06 54.81
CA SER A 124 27.56 32.14 55.72
C SER A 124 27.62 31.67 57.18
N LYS A 125 26.65 30.87 57.64
CA LYS A 125 26.65 30.26 58.99
C LYS A 125 27.81 29.29 59.24
N LEU A 126 28.45 28.75 58.20
CA LEU A 126 29.63 27.90 58.30
C LEU A 126 30.95 28.68 58.50
N LYS A 127 30.94 30.02 58.48
CA LYS A 127 32.15 30.84 58.64
C LYS A 127 32.42 31.30 60.09
N GLU A 128 31.57 30.99 61.06
CA GLU A 128 31.73 31.46 62.46
C GLU A 128 31.92 30.37 63.56
N VAL A 129 32.10 29.08 63.24
CA VAL A 129 32.50 28.06 64.25
C VAL A 129 33.48 27.05 63.64
N PRO A 130 34.58 26.67 64.33
CA PRO A 130 35.63 25.85 63.73
C PRO A 130 35.22 24.39 63.53
N LEU A 131 35.73 23.85 62.42
CA LEU A 131 35.98 22.44 62.06
C LEU A 131 35.28 21.35 62.89
N GLY A 132 34.19 20.81 62.34
CA GLY A 132 33.70 19.48 62.67
C GLY A 132 33.44 18.68 61.40
N LYS A 133 34.35 17.77 61.04
CA LYS A 133 34.15 16.80 59.95
C LYS A 133 32.92 15.94 60.30
N LYS A 134 31.83 16.08 59.54
CA LYS A 134 30.72 15.14 59.55
C LYS A 134 30.66 14.45 58.20
N SER A 135 30.97 13.16 58.19
CA SER A 135 30.81 12.26 57.05
C SER A 135 29.34 12.24 56.62
N ARG A 136 29.04 12.84 55.47
CA ARG A 136 27.74 12.67 54.83
C ARG A 136 27.74 11.33 54.09
N GLY A 137 27.33 10.29 54.79
CA GLY A 137 26.96 9.02 54.19
C GLY A 137 25.90 9.26 53.11
N ARG A 138 26.27 9.02 51.85
CA ARG A 138 25.34 8.96 50.72
C ARG A 138 24.52 7.68 50.88
N LYS A 139 23.34 7.76 51.52
CA LYS A 139 22.32 6.72 51.34
C LYS A 139 21.81 6.80 49.90
N THR A 140 22.46 6.08 48.99
CA THR A 140 21.80 5.60 47.78
C THR A 140 20.61 4.77 48.21
N LYS A 141 19.39 5.27 47.98
CA LYS A 141 18.21 4.41 47.97
C LYS A 141 18.41 3.45 46.80
N ASN A 142 18.66 2.18 47.11
CA ASN A 142 18.66 1.11 46.13
C ASN A 142 17.32 1.12 45.40
N TYR A 143 17.35 1.51 44.12
CA TYR A 143 16.29 1.18 43.19
C TYR A 143 16.45 -0.29 42.86
N LYS A 144 15.51 -1.12 43.32
CA LYS A 144 15.42 -2.54 42.95
C LYS A 144 14.74 -2.56 41.57
N PRO A 145 15.43 -2.89 40.47
CA PRO A 145 14.73 -3.06 39.21
C PRO A 145 13.87 -4.32 39.32
N GLU A 146 12.55 -4.16 39.21
CA GLU A 146 11.65 -5.28 39.04
C GLU A 146 11.99 -6.00 37.71
N PRO A 147 11.95 -7.35 37.69
CA PRO A 147 12.21 -8.10 36.47
C PRO A 147 11.13 -7.77 35.44
N LYS A 148 11.58 -7.42 34.23
CA LYS A 148 10.75 -7.27 33.04
C LYS A 148 10.01 -8.58 32.80
N VAL A 149 8.72 -8.62 33.15
CA VAL A 149 7.82 -9.66 32.65
C VAL A 149 7.48 -9.26 31.22
N ALA A 150 8.09 -9.94 30.26
CA ALA A 150 7.66 -9.89 28.87
C ALA A 150 6.20 -10.38 28.80
N PRO A 151 5.28 -9.66 28.14
CA PRO A 151 4.01 -10.26 27.78
C PRO A 151 4.31 -11.31 26.72
N VAL A 152 4.07 -12.56 27.11
CA VAL A 152 3.97 -13.73 26.24
C VAL A 152 3.09 -13.36 25.04
N ARG A 153 3.68 -13.35 23.84
CA ARG A 153 2.90 -13.40 22.60
C ARG A 153 2.32 -14.81 22.50
N GLN A 154 1.07 -14.99 22.89
CA GLN A 154 0.30 -16.13 22.41
C GLN A 154 -0.03 -15.86 20.93
N PRO A 155 0.23 -16.80 20.00
CA PRO A 155 -0.30 -16.72 18.66
C PRO A 155 -1.80 -16.95 18.77
N MET A 156 -2.59 -15.89 18.62
CA MET A 156 -4.01 -16.04 18.37
C MET A 156 -4.13 -16.47 16.92
N GLU A 157 -4.36 -17.76 16.72
CA GLU A 157 -4.79 -18.35 15.46
C GLU A 157 -6.05 -17.59 15.01
N GLN A 158 -5.85 -16.65 14.09
CA GLN A 158 -6.95 -16.01 13.39
C GLN A 158 -7.15 -16.86 12.14
N GLU A 159 -8.14 -17.72 12.21
CA GLU A 159 -8.59 -18.55 11.10
C GLU A 159 -8.73 -17.69 9.84
N MET A 160 -8.08 -18.17 8.80
CA MET A 160 -8.15 -17.63 7.44
C MET A 160 -9.59 -17.75 6.96
N SER A 161 -10.38 -16.69 7.13
CA SER A 161 -11.60 -16.52 6.35
C SER A 161 -11.18 -16.17 4.93
N THR A 162 -11.09 -17.18 4.09
CA THR A 162 -10.86 -17.08 2.66
C THR A 162 -12.06 -16.39 2.00
N PRO A 163 -11.89 -15.23 1.34
CA PRO A 163 -12.89 -14.78 0.40
C PRO A 163 -12.68 -15.51 -0.93
N GLY A 164 -13.55 -16.50 -1.19
CA GLY A 164 -13.97 -16.90 -2.52
C GLY A 164 -12.85 -17.15 -3.53
N GLN A 165 -12.15 -18.28 -3.36
CA GLN A 165 -11.37 -18.87 -4.43
C GLN A 165 -12.34 -19.34 -5.53
N VAL A 166 -12.67 -18.46 -6.48
CA VAL A 166 -13.26 -18.89 -7.75
C VAL A 166 -12.11 -19.51 -8.53
N ILE A 167 -11.94 -20.81 -8.35
CA ILE A 167 -11.10 -21.64 -9.19
C ILE A 167 -11.76 -21.61 -10.58
N TRP A 168 -11.22 -20.83 -11.51
CA TRP A 168 -11.42 -21.12 -12.92
C TRP A 168 -10.53 -22.32 -13.24
N THR A 169 -11.09 -23.53 -13.13
CA THR A 169 -10.49 -24.69 -13.78
C THR A 169 -10.70 -24.51 -15.29
N CYS A 170 -9.75 -23.89 -15.96
CA CYS A 170 -9.51 -24.22 -17.36
C CYS A 170 -8.94 -25.63 -17.37
N GLU A 171 -9.83 -26.60 -17.54
CA GLU A 171 -9.52 -27.95 -17.96
C GLU A 171 -8.88 -27.85 -19.35
N VAL A 172 -7.56 -27.69 -19.38
CA VAL A 172 -6.75 -27.87 -20.58
C VAL A 172 -6.54 -29.37 -20.68
N LEU A 173 -7.28 -29.98 -21.60
CA LEU A 173 -7.06 -31.35 -22.04
C LEU A 173 -5.60 -31.49 -22.50
N GLU A 174 -4.86 -32.31 -21.75
CA GLU A 174 -3.63 -32.95 -22.18
C GLU A 174 -3.90 -33.81 -23.42
N GLN A 175 -3.19 -33.51 -24.51
CA GLN A 175 -2.82 -34.50 -25.51
C GLN A 175 -1.31 -34.34 -25.79
N ASP A 176 -0.55 -35.22 -25.14
CA ASP A 176 0.63 -35.95 -25.61
C ASP A 176 1.60 -35.28 -26.59
N GLU A 177 2.77 -34.99 -26.03
CA GLU A 177 4.12 -35.29 -26.52
C GLU A 177 4.41 -35.35 -28.04
N LEU A 178 5.28 -34.43 -28.49
CA LEU A 178 6.42 -34.84 -29.29
C LEU A 178 7.65 -33.99 -28.93
N GLU A 179 8.66 -34.67 -28.39
CA GLU A 179 9.92 -34.17 -27.86
C GLU A 179 10.61 -33.17 -28.81
N ARG A 180 10.92 -31.97 -28.31
CA ARG A 180 11.87 -31.05 -28.96
C ARG A 180 13.12 -30.92 -28.11
N SER A 181 14.11 -31.75 -28.44
CA SER A 181 15.42 -31.78 -27.83
C SER A 181 16.13 -30.41 -27.93
N PRO A 182 16.92 -29.99 -26.93
CA PRO A 182 17.62 -28.72 -26.97
C PRO A 182 18.93 -28.85 -27.75
N GLY A 183 19.13 -27.96 -28.73
CA GLY A 183 20.45 -27.45 -29.13
C GLY A 183 21.33 -28.33 -30.01
N LYS A 184 21.21 -28.17 -31.33
CA LYS A 184 22.35 -28.25 -32.27
C LYS A 184 22.23 -27.15 -33.31
N ALA A 185 23.18 -26.22 -33.31
CA ALA A 185 23.36 -25.27 -34.41
C ALA A 185 23.93 -26.00 -35.63
N PRO A 186 23.54 -25.64 -36.87
CA PRO A 186 24.11 -26.24 -38.06
C PRO A 186 25.56 -25.77 -38.24
N ILE A 187 26.47 -26.74 -38.39
CA ILE A 187 27.85 -26.51 -38.82
C ILE A 187 27.82 -26.25 -40.33
N ALA A 188 28.28 -25.07 -40.75
CA ALA A 188 28.54 -24.77 -42.16
C ALA A 188 29.74 -25.61 -42.62
N GLN A 189 29.55 -26.45 -43.63
CA GLN A 189 30.66 -27.07 -44.36
C GLN A 189 31.06 -26.13 -45.51
N MET A 190 32.35 -25.81 -45.56
CA MET A 190 33.05 -25.24 -46.73
C MET A 190 33.67 -26.38 -47.53
#